data_AF-A0A937YZ95-F1
#
_entry.id   AF-A0A937YZ95-F1
#
_cell.length_a   1.000
_cell.length_b   1.000
_cell.length_c   1.000
_cell.angle_alpha   90.00
_cell.angle_beta   90.00
_cell.angle_gamma   90.00
#
_symmetry.space_group_name_H-M   'P 1'
#
loop_
_entity.id
_entity.type
_entity.pdbx_description
1 polymer ?
#
loop_
_entity_poly.entity_id
_entity_poly.type
_entity_poly.pdbx_seq_one_letter_code
_entity_poly.pdbx_strand_id
1 'polypeptide(L)'
;RLLERAADERLATVVFCASGGARMQESLISLMQMAKTSGAAGRLRSAGVPYITVLLDPTYGGVTASYAFLGDIILAEPGVRLGFAGPRVIEVTRQKIRPDVQTAEYQHEHGMIDAIVPRPELRSTLAQIIRWAAG
;
A
#
# COMPACT_ATOMS: atom_id res chain seq x y z
N ARG A 1 -12.31 -1.83 -10.49
CA ARG A 1 -12.66 -0.58 -11.20
C ARG A 1 -11.42 0.21 -11.60
N LEU A 2 -10.78 0.97 -10.70
CA LEU A 2 -9.60 1.81 -11.07
C LEU A 2 -8.50 1.01 -11.78
N LEU A 3 -8.00 -0.06 -11.14
CA LEU A 3 -6.91 -0.88 -11.69
C LEU A 3 -7.30 -1.60 -12.99
N GLU A 4 -8.57 -2.01 -13.14
CA GLU A 4 -9.04 -2.66 -14.36
C GLU A 4 -9.11 -1.68 -15.51
N ARG A 5 -9.72 -0.50 -15.28
CA ARG A 5 -9.78 0.57 -16.26
C ARG A 5 -8.39 1.03 -16.67
N ALA A 6 -7.48 1.15 -15.72
CA ALA A 6 -6.09 1.49 -15.98
C ALA A 6 -5.36 0.43 -16.83
N ALA A 7 -5.66 -0.85 -16.64
CA ALA A 7 -5.14 -1.92 -17.50
C ALA A 7 -5.67 -1.79 -18.94
N ASP A 8 -6.97 -1.50 -19.09
CA ASP A 8 -7.63 -1.39 -20.39
C ASP A 8 -7.20 -0.11 -21.15
N GLU A 9 -7.10 1.02 -20.46
CA GLU A 9 -6.71 2.33 -21.03
C GLU A 9 -5.19 2.56 -21.03
N ARG A 10 -4.40 1.62 -20.48
CA ARG A 10 -2.95 1.73 -20.29
C ARG A 10 -2.50 2.99 -19.57
N LEU A 11 -3.14 3.27 -18.42
CA LEU A 11 -2.87 4.45 -17.62
C LEU A 11 -2.10 4.09 -16.34
N ALA A 12 -0.92 4.68 -16.16
CA ALA A 12 -0.19 4.59 -14.89
C ALA A 12 -1.10 4.99 -13.73
N THR A 13 -1.09 4.19 -12.66
CA THR A 13 -2.05 4.32 -11.56
C THR A 13 -1.35 4.54 -10.23
N VAL A 14 -1.86 5.49 -9.45
CA VAL A 14 -1.40 5.76 -8.09
C VAL A 14 -2.55 5.51 -7.11
N VAL A 15 -2.29 4.76 -6.03
CA VAL A 15 -3.28 4.54 -4.96
C VAL A 15 -2.72 4.97 -3.61
N PHE A 16 -3.40 5.94 -3.00
CA PHE A 16 -3.15 6.35 -1.62
C PHE A 16 -3.90 5.41 -0.67
N CYS A 17 -3.16 4.79 0.25
CA CYS A 17 -3.67 3.81 1.17
C CYS A 17 -3.76 4.42 2.56
N ALA A 18 -4.97 4.43 3.13
CA ALA A 18 -5.23 4.75 4.53
C ALA A 18 -6.38 3.86 5.01
N SER A 19 -6.09 2.93 5.91
CA SER A 19 -7.08 2.02 6.48
C SER A 19 -6.62 1.46 7.82
N GLY A 20 -7.55 1.38 8.78
CA GLY A 20 -7.35 0.65 10.03
C GLY A 20 -7.59 -0.86 9.92
N GLY A 21 -8.05 -1.37 8.77
CA GLY A 21 -8.33 -2.80 8.56
C GLY A 21 -9.57 -3.06 7.70
N ALA A 22 -10.12 -4.27 7.82
CA ALA A 22 -11.32 -4.68 7.09
C ALA A 22 -12.60 -4.17 7.78
N ARG A 23 -13.65 -3.88 7.00
CA ARG A 23 -14.93 -3.43 7.53
C ARG A 23 -15.74 -4.63 8.04
N MET A 24 -15.65 -4.88 9.35
CA MET A 24 -16.22 -6.07 9.98
C MET A 24 -17.73 -6.24 9.79
N GLN A 25 -18.47 -5.15 9.56
CA GLN A 25 -19.91 -5.16 9.29
C GLN A 25 -20.27 -5.96 8.02
N GLU A 26 -19.32 -6.06 7.07
CA GLU A 26 -19.49 -6.82 5.83
C GLU A 26 -18.85 -8.22 5.93
N SER A 27 -18.21 -8.56 7.06
CA SER A 27 -17.66 -9.88 7.36
C SER A 27 -16.82 -10.47 6.20
N LEU A 28 -17.14 -11.70 5.76
CA LEU A 28 -16.49 -12.39 4.66
C LEU A 28 -16.44 -11.56 3.37
N ILE A 29 -17.45 -10.73 3.10
CA ILE A 29 -17.45 -9.88 1.89
C ILE A 29 -16.29 -8.88 1.95
N SER A 30 -16.02 -8.32 3.13
CA SER A 30 -14.85 -7.45 3.34
C SER A 30 -13.53 -8.20 3.15
N LEU A 31 -13.43 -9.45 3.62
CA LEU A 31 -12.25 -10.29 3.37
C LEU A 31 -12.05 -10.55 1.86
N MET A 32 -13.12 -10.91 1.15
CA MET A 32 -13.06 -11.18 -0.28
C MET A 32 -12.67 -9.97 -1.13
N GLN A 33 -12.77 -8.74 -0.58
CA GLN A 33 -12.26 -7.56 -1.26
C GLN A 33 -10.74 -7.64 -1.47
N MET A 34 -9.99 -8.27 -0.56
CA MET A 34 -8.55 -8.47 -0.70
C MET A 34 -8.27 -9.24 -1.99
N ALA A 35 -8.86 -10.43 -2.14
CA ALA A 35 -8.70 -11.27 -3.33
C ALA A 35 -9.15 -10.53 -4.61
N LYS A 36 -10.27 -9.82 -4.55
CA LYS A 36 -10.78 -9.03 -5.69
C LYS A 36 -9.79 -7.95 -6.14
N THR A 37 -9.28 -7.17 -5.18
CA THR A 37 -8.33 -6.08 -5.49
C THR A 37 -6.96 -6.60 -5.91
N SER A 38 -6.49 -7.69 -5.31
CA SER A 38 -5.24 -8.35 -5.73
C SER A 38 -5.34 -8.93 -7.13
N GLY A 39 -6.49 -9.51 -7.49
CA GLY A 39 -6.74 -9.97 -8.87
C GLY A 39 -6.72 -8.81 -9.87
N ALA A 40 -7.30 -7.66 -9.52
CA ALA A 40 -7.24 -6.46 -10.36
C ALA A 40 -5.83 -5.88 -10.49
N ALA A 41 -5.04 -5.89 -9.40
CA ALA A 41 -3.62 -5.52 -9.44
C ALA A 41 -2.80 -6.48 -10.32
N GLY A 42 -3.08 -7.79 -10.25
CA GLY A 42 -2.48 -8.79 -11.12
C GLY A 42 -2.77 -8.53 -12.60
N ARG A 43 -4.02 -8.20 -12.95
CA ARG A 43 -4.39 -7.80 -14.32
C ARG A 43 -3.62 -6.55 -14.80
N LEU A 44 -3.50 -5.54 -13.95
CA LEU A 44 -2.75 -4.32 -14.26
C LEU A 44 -1.27 -4.63 -14.53
N ARG A 45 -0.66 -5.46 -13.67
CA ARG A 45 0.71 -5.95 -13.85
C ARG A 45 0.88 -6.75 -15.15
N SER A 46 -0.04 -7.64 -15.48
CA SER A 46 -0.02 -8.39 -16.75
C SER A 46 -0.16 -7.50 -17.98
N ALA A 47 -0.81 -6.34 -17.87
CA ALA A 47 -0.90 -5.34 -18.93
C ALA A 47 0.38 -4.49 -19.08
N GLY A 48 1.37 -4.66 -18.19
CA GLY A 48 2.61 -3.88 -18.18
C GLY A 48 2.40 -2.41 -17.80
N VAL A 49 1.35 -2.10 -17.06
CA VAL A 49 0.99 -0.74 -16.69
C VAL A 49 1.53 -0.41 -15.29
N PRO A 50 2.25 0.70 -15.09
CA PRO A 50 2.84 1.04 -13.79
C PRO A 50 1.80 1.22 -12.68
N TYR A 51 2.02 0.56 -11.55
CA TYR A 51 1.23 0.68 -10.34
C TYR A 51 2.04 1.21 -9.17
N ILE A 52 1.70 2.39 -8.67
CA ILE A 52 2.36 3.02 -7.53
C ILE A 52 1.40 3.06 -6.34
N THR A 53 1.90 2.75 -5.16
CA THR A 53 1.15 2.87 -3.91
C THR A 53 1.80 3.89 -2.99
N VAL A 54 0.98 4.65 -2.26
CA VAL A 54 1.44 5.61 -1.24
C VAL A 54 0.78 5.25 0.08
N LEU A 55 1.56 4.77 1.04
CA LEU A 55 1.10 4.36 2.36
C LEU A 55 1.02 5.58 3.29
N LEU A 56 -0.16 5.78 3.89
CA LEU A 56 -0.46 6.86 4.84
C LEU A 56 -0.77 6.30 6.23
N ASP A 57 -0.73 7.16 7.26
CA ASP A 57 -1.14 6.76 8.62
C ASP A 57 -2.67 6.79 8.76
N PRO A 58 -3.32 5.73 9.25
CA PRO A 58 -2.81 4.38 9.45
C PRO A 58 -3.02 3.50 8.21
N THR A 59 -2.15 2.50 7.95
CA THR A 59 -2.40 1.45 6.93
C THR A 59 -2.18 0.06 7.52
N TYR A 60 -3.26 -0.66 7.84
CA TYR A 60 -3.20 -1.95 8.53
C TYR A 60 -4.07 -3.05 7.91
N GLY A 61 -3.85 -4.28 8.38
CA GLY A 61 -4.76 -5.39 8.17
C GLY A 61 -4.84 -5.83 6.71
N GLY A 62 -6.06 -6.14 6.27
CA GLY A 62 -6.31 -6.65 4.92
C GLY A 62 -5.80 -5.75 3.80
N VAL A 63 -5.70 -4.43 4.01
CA VAL A 63 -5.15 -3.50 3.01
C VAL A 63 -3.65 -3.73 2.82
N THR A 64 -2.87 -3.85 3.92
CA THR A 64 -1.43 -4.18 3.83
C THR A 64 -1.18 -5.55 3.23
N ALA A 65 -2.04 -6.52 3.51
CA ALA A 65 -1.96 -7.88 2.97
C ALA A 65 -2.62 -8.04 1.58
N SER A 66 -2.91 -6.93 0.89
CA SER A 66 -3.46 -6.95 -0.47
C SER A 66 -2.87 -5.83 -1.31
N TYR A 67 -3.71 -4.99 -1.93
CA TYR A 67 -3.30 -4.05 -2.97
C TYR A 67 -2.24 -3.03 -2.53
N ALA A 68 -2.14 -2.69 -1.24
CA ALA A 68 -1.18 -1.69 -0.77
C ALA A 68 0.29 -2.12 -0.90
N PHE A 69 0.58 -3.42 -0.90
CA PHE A 69 1.93 -3.97 -1.08
C PHE A 69 2.10 -4.72 -2.42
N LEU A 70 1.21 -4.46 -3.37
CA LEU A 70 1.27 -5.01 -4.74
C LEU A 70 1.61 -3.95 -5.79
N GLY A 71 1.97 -2.74 -5.36
CA GLY A 71 2.54 -1.73 -6.25
C GLY A 71 3.92 -2.15 -6.76
N ASP A 72 4.25 -1.74 -7.99
CA ASP A 72 5.60 -1.84 -8.52
C ASP A 72 6.56 -0.91 -7.77
N ILE A 73 6.05 0.22 -7.27
CA ILE A 73 6.75 1.13 -6.37
C ILE A 73 5.83 1.47 -5.18
N ILE A 74 6.35 1.28 -3.98
CA ILE A 74 5.69 1.48 -2.70
C ILE A 74 6.35 2.66 -1.99
N LEU A 75 5.63 3.78 -1.93
CA LEU A 75 6.04 4.99 -1.23
C LEU A 75 5.34 5.07 0.12
N ALA A 76 5.94 5.77 1.08
CA ALA A 76 5.28 6.14 2.32
C ALA A 76 5.59 7.58 2.72
N GLU A 77 4.73 8.18 3.55
CA GLU A 77 5.04 9.47 4.18
C GLU A 77 5.89 9.29 5.45
N PRO A 78 6.65 10.31 5.88
CA PRO A 78 7.44 10.23 7.10
C PRO A 78 6.58 9.97 8.35
N GLY A 79 7.05 9.09 9.23
CA GLY A 79 6.43 8.78 10.52
C GLY A 79 5.09 8.05 10.47
N VAL A 80 4.63 7.60 9.29
CA VAL A 80 3.38 6.85 9.20
C VAL A 80 3.52 5.47 9.82
N ARG A 81 2.42 4.95 10.36
CA ARG A 81 2.40 3.60 10.93
C ARG A 81 1.59 2.64 10.09
N LEU A 82 2.14 1.46 9.89
CA LEU A 82 1.59 0.42 9.05
C LEU A 82 1.99 -0.98 9.51
N GLY A 83 1.18 -1.97 9.14
CA GLY A 83 1.50 -3.37 9.40
C GLY A 83 0.28 -4.28 9.31
N PHE A 84 0.52 -5.59 9.27
CA PHE A 84 -0.58 -6.54 9.15
C PHE A 84 -1.49 -6.54 10.39
N ALA A 85 -0.90 -6.72 11.58
CA ALA A 85 -1.63 -6.66 12.83
C ALA A 85 -1.56 -5.25 13.43
N GLY A 86 -2.68 -4.74 13.94
CA GLY A 86 -2.69 -3.47 14.67
C GLY A 86 -1.88 -3.57 15.97
N PRO A 87 -1.37 -2.44 16.50
CA PRO A 87 -0.51 -2.41 17.70
C PRO A 87 -1.18 -3.08 18.89
N ARG A 88 -2.50 -2.92 19.05
CA ARG A 88 -3.26 -3.53 20.14
C ARG A 88 -3.29 -5.06 20.09
N VAL A 89 -3.37 -5.65 18.89
CA VAL A 89 -3.36 -7.11 18.71
C VAL A 89 -1.98 -7.66 19.06
N ILE A 90 -0.94 -6.93 18.66
CA ILE A 90 0.45 -7.26 18.98
C ILE A 90 0.70 -7.23 20.49
N GLU A 91 0.25 -6.19 21.18
CA GLU A 91 0.40 -6.05 22.65
C GLU A 91 -0.22 -7.21 23.43
N VAL A 92 -1.36 -7.75 22.95
CA VAL A 92 -2.08 -8.83 23.62
C VAL A 92 -1.47 -10.20 23.31
N THR A 93 -0.82 -10.37 22.15
CA THR A 93 -0.32 -11.68 21.67
C THR A 93 1.18 -11.88 21.87
N ARG A 94 1.96 -10.82 22.12
CA ARG A 94 3.43 -10.89 22.25
C ARG A 94 3.94 -10.14 23.49
N GLN A 95 5.12 -10.55 23.97
CA GLN A 95 5.95 -9.73 24.85
C GLN A 95 6.43 -8.49 24.06
N LYS A 96 6.48 -7.32 24.71
CA LYS A 96 6.80 -5.98 24.15
C LYS A 96 7.56 -6.02 22.81
N ILE A 97 6.88 -5.72 21.70
CA ILE A 97 7.55 -5.40 20.43
C ILE A 97 8.15 -4.00 20.54
N ARG A 98 9.29 -3.77 19.88
CA ARG A 98 9.87 -2.44 19.80
C ARG A 98 8.88 -1.48 19.10
N PRO A 99 8.76 -0.23 19.58
CA PRO A 99 7.73 0.70 19.09
C PRO A 99 7.92 1.12 17.62
N ASP A 100 9.12 0.95 17.07
CA ASP A 100 9.50 1.34 15.72
C ASP A 100 9.08 0.32 14.64
N VAL A 101 8.79 -0.93 15.01
CA VAL A 101 8.57 -2.03 14.04
C VAL A 101 7.42 -1.76 13.05
N GLN A 102 6.51 -0.86 13.40
CA GLN A 102 5.36 -0.52 12.56
C GLN A 102 5.52 0.82 11.85
N THR A 103 6.69 1.47 11.90
CA THR A 103 6.90 2.76 11.21
C THR A 103 7.37 2.55 9.78
N ALA A 104 7.10 3.52 8.91
CA ALA A 104 7.61 3.51 7.54
C ALA A 104 9.14 3.46 7.49
N GLU A 105 9.83 4.09 8.43
CA GLU A 105 11.30 4.07 8.54
C GLU A 105 11.82 2.64 8.75
N TYR A 106 11.27 1.93 9.74
CA TYR A 106 11.65 0.54 9.98
C TYR A 106 11.35 -0.34 8.76
N GLN A 107 10.20 -0.16 8.14
CA GLN A 107 9.77 -0.96 6.99
C GLN A 107 10.61 -0.67 5.74
N HIS A 108 11.07 0.57 5.56
CA HIS A 108 12.02 0.96 4.52
C HIS A 108 13.39 0.31 4.74
N GLU A 109 13.91 0.34 5.97
CA GLU A 109 15.18 -0.33 6.33
C GLU A 109 15.13 -1.85 6.07
N HIS A 110 13.95 -2.46 6.12
CA HIS A 110 13.75 -3.90 5.89
C HIS A 110 13.29 -4.23 4.45
N GLY A 111 13.36 -3.27 3.53
CA GLY A 111 13.09 -3.48 2.10
C GLY A 111 11.62 -3.67 1.72
N MET A 112 10.69 -3.27 2.61
CA MET A 112 9.26 -3.36 2.35
C MET A 112 8.70 -2.09 1.68
N ILE A 113 9.40 -0.96 1.78
CA ILE A 113 9.01 0.34 1.21
C ILE A 113 10.19 0.85 0.39
N ASP A 114 9.93 1.31 -0.83
CA ASP A 114 10.98 1.76 -1.75
C ASP A 114 11.53 3.14 -1.38
N ALA A 115 10.66 4.06 -0.95
CA ALA A 115 11.08 5.38 -0.50
C ALA A 115 10.09 6.03 0.47
N ILE A 116 10.64 6.84 1.39
CA ILE A 116 9.89 7.73 2.26
C ILE A 116 9.92 9.13 1.67
N VAL A 117 8.76 9.67 1.34
CA VAL A 117 8.63 10.93 0.58
C VAL A 117 7.77 11.92 1.35
N PRO A 118 8.32 13.08 1.75
CA PRO A 118 7.54 14.14 2.38
C PRO A 118 6.39 14.63 1.47
N ARG A 119 5.24 14.94 2.07
CA ARG A 119 4.03 15.38 1.36
C ARG A 119 4.28 16.50 0.32
N PRO A 120 5.08 17.56 0.59
CA PRO A 120 5.34 18.61 -0.38
C PRO A 120 6.08 18.13 -1.64
N GLU A 121 6.91 17.09 -1.51
CA GLU A 121 7.74 16.53 -2.58
C GLU A 121 7.03 15.43 -3.36
N LEU A 122 5.97 14.86 -2.79
CA LEU A 122 5.28 13.71 -3.35
C LEU A 122 4.76 13.94 -4.78
N ARG A 123 4.28 15.15 -5.08
CA ARG A 123 3.83 15.50 -6.44
C ARG A 123 4.98 15.42 -7.45
N SER A 124 6.13 16.00 -7.13
CA SER A 124 7.31 15.96 -8.01
C SER A 124 7.84 14.54 -8.18
N THR A 125 7.89 13.77 -7.10
CA THR A 125 8.36 12.39 -7.09
C THR A 125 7.46 11.48 -7.93
N LEU A 126 6.14 11.53 -7.73
CA LEU A 126 5.19 10.77 -8.54
C LEU A 126 5.29 11.13 -10.03
N ALA A 127 5.41 12.42 -10.35
CA ALA A 127 5.57 12.84 -11.74
C ALA A 127 6.87 12.34 -12.37
N GLN A 128 7.96 12.26 -11.60
CA GLN A 128 9.23 11.69 -12.07
C GLN A 128 9.13 10.18 -12.30
N ILE A 129 8.55 9.45 -11.35
CA ILE A 129 8.34 8.00 -11.46
C ILE A 129 7.49 7.68 -12.69
N ILE A 130 6.37 8.38 -12.89
CA ILE A 130 5.48 8.15 -14.03
C ILE A 130 6.19 8.47 -15.36
N ARG A 131 6.98 9.56 -15.42
CA ARG A 131 7.78 9.87 -16.62
C ARG A 131 8.80 8.79 -16.92
N TRP A 132 9.49 8.28 -15.90
CA TRP A 132 10.46 7.20 -16.04
C TRP A 132 9.80 5.91 -16.55
N ALA A 133 8.64 5.56 -16.01
CA ALA A 133 7.92 4.34 -16.39
C ALA A 133 7.19 4.43 -17.75
N ALA A 134 7.07 5.63 -18.33
CA ALA A 134 6.47 5.87 -19.64
C ALA A 134 7.49 5.95 -20.78
N GLY A 135 8.80 5.96 -20.47
CA GLY A 135 9.90 5.89 -21.43
C GLY A 135 10.34 4.47 -21.70
#